data_AF-A0A9D9GS92-F1
#
_entry.id   AF-A0A9D9GS92-F1
#
_cell.length_a   1.000
_cell.length_b   1.000
_cell.length_c   1.000
_cell.angle_alpha   90.00
_cell.angle_beta   90.00
_cell.angle_gamma   90.00
#
_symmetry.space_group_name_H-M   'P 1'
#
loop_
_entity.id
_entity.type
_entity.pdbx_description
1 polymer ?
#
loop_
_entity_poly.entity_id
_entity_poly.type
_entity_poly.pdbx_seq_one_letter_code
_entity_poly.pdbx_strand_id
1 'polypeptide(L)'
;MKQLIPIFLLVLPISAYAENVLNYKPDIEKCDKQFKYDMDGNLTAAEMIMATDSQVVCYESVAHKIIDKYYSKQSETMKNNLHESITAYKETANDMYNPDRCYNECGNLTALMAYNPVLDFIKNYIEHLTNAVTANF
;
A
#
# COMPACT_ATOMS: atom_id res chain seq x y z
N MET A 1 37.88 -13.51 -49.81
CA MET A 1 38.12 -13.15 -48.40
C MET A 1 36.79 -12.66 -47.80
N LYS A 2 36.09 -13.50 -47.02
CA LYS A 2 34.87 -13.11 -46.31
C LYS A 2 35.27 -12.69 -44.89
N GLN A 3 35.09 -11.41 -44.56
CA GLN A 3 35.25 -10.93 -43.18
C GLN A 3 34.05 -11.40 -42.34
N LEU A 4 34.34 -12.08 -41.23
CA LEU A 4 33.38 -12.38 -40.18
C LEU A 4 33.43 -11.22 -39.18
N ILE A 5 32.34 -10.45 -39.09
CA ILE A 5 32.15 -9.45 -38.04
C ILE A 5 31.64 -10.20 -36.80
N PRO A 6 32.35 -10.18 -35.66
CA PRO A 6 31.83 -10.77 -34.44
C PRO A 6 30.72 -9.85 -33.91
N ILE A 7 29.48 -10.31 -33.99
CA ILE A 7 28.35 -9.70 -33.29
C ILE A 7 28.60 -9.95 -31.80
N PHE A 8 29.17 -8.94 -31.14
CA PHE A 8 29.22 -8.89 -29.69
C PHE A 8 27.78 -8.64 -29.21
N LEU A 9 27.06 -9.71 -28.90
CA LEU A 9 25.80 -9.65 -28.16
C LEU A 9 26.13 -9.04 -26.79
N LEU A 10 25.90 -7.73 -26.65
CA LEU A 10 25.81 -7.06 -25.36
C LEU A 10 24.61 -7.67 -24.62
N VAL A 11 24.88 -8.75 -23.88
CA VAL A 11 23.98 -9.25 -22.86
C VAL A 11 24.04 -8.22 -21.73
N LEU A 12 23.18 -7.21 -21.82
CA LEU A 12 22.93 -6.35 -20.67
C LEU A 12 22.43 -7.27 -19.54
N PRO A 13 23.05 -7.25 -18.36
CA PRO A 13 22.57 -8.04 -17.24
C PRO A 13 21.15 -7.58 -16.91
N ILE A 14 20.18 -8.47 -17.15
CA ILE A 14 18.74 -8.29 -16.90
C ILE A 14 18.48 -7.82 -15.45
N SER A 15 19.40 -8.13 -14.53
CA SER A 15 19.33 -7.75 -13.12
C SER A 15 19.33 -6.23 -12.86
N ALA A 16 19.90 -5.40 -13.74
CA ALA A 16 19.86 -3.94 -13.57
C ALA A 16 18.55 -3.30 -14.07
N TYR A 17 17.77 -4.02 -14.89
CA TYR A 17 16.46 -3.59 -15.34
C TYR A 17 15.39 -3.85 -14.27
N ALA A 18 15.42 -5.01 -13.61
CA ALA A 18 14.42 -5.37 -12.61
C ALA A 18 14.34 -4.39 -11.42
N GLU A 19 15.49 -3.91 -10.91
CA GLU A 19 15.52 -2.94 -9.79
C GLU A 19 14.99 -1.55 -10.15
N ASN A 20 14.99 -1.17 -11.44
CA ASN A 20 14.52 0.15 -11.89
C ASN A 20 13.05 0.17 -12.32
N VAL A 21 12.41 -0.98 -12.52
CA VAL A 21 11.05 -1.01 -13.08
C VAL A 21 9.99 -0.69 -12.01
N LEU A 22 10.26 -0.92 -10.72
CA LEU A 22 9.24 -0.88 -9.66
C LEU A 22 9.72 -0.22 -8.37
N ASN A 23 9.91 1.10 -8.37
CA ASN A 23 10.24 1.82 -7.14
C ASN A 23 9.06 2.66 -6.63
N TYR A 24 8.12 2.02 -5.93
CA TYR A 24 7.01 2.68 -5.22
C TYR A 24 7.35 3.03 -3.77
N LYS A 25 8.57 2.68 -3.32
CA LYS A 25 9.05 3.01 -1.97
C LYS A 25 8.98 4.51 -1.65
N PRO A 26 9.33 5.45 -2.56
CA PRO A 26 9.17 6.89 -2.29
C PRO A 26 7.71 7.31 -2.07
N ASP A 27 6.76 6.69 -2.78
CA ASP A 27 5.34 6.96 -2.61
C ASP A 27 4.84 6.46 -1.25
N ILE A 28 5.26 5.27 -0.82
CA ILE A 28 4.97 4.72 0.52
C ILE A 28 5.60 5.59 1.62
N GLU A 29 6.88 5.95 1.47
CA GLU A 29 7.59 6.83 2.41
C GLU A 29 6.95 8.21 2.52
N LYS A 30 6.34 8.71 1.43
CA LYS A 30 5.58 9.95 1.45
C LYS A 30 4.32 9.80 2.30
N CYS A 31 3.57 8.71 2.16
CA CYS A 31 2.43 8.41 3.02
C CYS A 31 2.86 8.28 4.49
N ASP A 32 3.96 7.59 4.78
CA ASP A 32 4.50 7.44 6.14
C ASP A 32 4.89 8.79 6.76
N LYS A 33 5.56 9.66 6.00
CA LYS A 33 5.94 11.00 6.46
C LYS A 33 4.73 11.88 6.74
N GLN A 34 3.71 11.83 5.86
CA GLN A 34 2.48 12.60 6.07
C GLN A 34 1.76 12.11 7.33
N PHE A 35 1.58 10.80 7.49
CA PHE A 35 0.96 10.25 8.68
C PHE A 35 1.73 10.63 9.95
N LYS A 36 3.06 10.52 9.93
CA LYS A 36 3.89 10.93 11.06
C LYS A 36 3.70 12.41 11.41
N TYR A 37 3.60 13.27 10.40
CA TYR A 37 3.34 14.70 10.58
C TYR A 37 1.94 14.94 11.17
N ASP A 38 0.92 14.27 10.63
CA ASP A 38 -0.46 14.37 11.12
C ASP A 38 -0.61 13.83 12.55
N MET A 39 0.28 12.92 12.96
CA MET A 39 0.35 12.32 14.31
C MET A 39 1.25 13.09 15.29
N ASP A 40 1.96 14.13 14.86
CA ASP A 40 2.91 14.86 15.70
C ASP A 40 2.19 15.95 16.52
N GLY A 41 1.90 15.66 17.80
CA GLY A 41 1.27 16.63 18.71
C GLY A 41 0.41 15.99 19.80
N ASN A 42 -0.32 16.84 20.54
CA ASN A 42 -1.30 16.39 21.52
C ASN A 42 -2.68 16.26 20.86
N LEU A 43 -2.88 15.15 20.14
CA LEU A 43 -4.08 14.90 19.35
C LEU A 43 -5.20 14.29 20.19
N THR A 44 -6.43 14.71 19.90
CA THR A 44 -7.60 13.92 20.26
C THR A 44 -7.60 12.63 19.44
N ALA A 45 -8.23 11.59 19.97
CA ALA A 45 -8.31 10.34 19.22
C ALA A 45 -9.20 10.42 17.97
N ALA A 46 -10.14 11.36 17.89
CA ALA A 46 -10.84 11.65 16.64
C ALA A 46 -9.86 12.13 15.56
N GLU A 47 -8.90 13.00 15.92
CA GLU A 47 -7.84 13.45 15.01
C GLU A 47 -6.89 12.31 14.63
N MET A 48 -6.56 11.42 15.57
CA MET A 48 -5.76 10.23 15.27
C MET A 48 -6.47 9.30 14.27
N ILE A 49 -7.78 9.06 14.45
CA ILE A 49 -8.60 8.27 13.52
C ILE A 49 -8.58 8.89 12.11
N MET A 50 -8.76 10.21 12.01
CA MET A 50 -8.70 10.92 10.72
C MET A 50 -7.32 10.80 10.07
N ALA A 51 -6.23 10.93 10.84
CA ALA A 51 -4.87 10.75 10.34
C ALA A 51 -4.66 9.32 9.81
N THR A 52 -5.17 8.31 10.50
CA THR A 52 -5.02 6.93 10.05
C THR A 52 -5.88 6.61 8.83
N ASP A 53 -7.09 7.16 8.73
CA ASP A 53 -7.92 7.03 7.53
C ASP A 53 -7.26 7.66 6.30
N SER A 54 -6.67 8.85 6.48
CA SER A 54 -5.86 9.52 5.46
C SER A 54 -4.68 8.66 5.00
N GLN A 55 -4.00 7.97 5.92
CA GLN A 55 -2.91 7.05 5.59
C GLN A 55 -3.40 5.84 4.77
N VAL A 56 -4.54 5.25 5.13
CA VAL A 56 -5.19 4.16 4.37
C VAL A 56 -5.47 4.59 2.94
N VAL A 57 -6.11 5.76 2.75
CA VAL A 57 -6.41 6.32 1.43
C VAL A 57 -5.13 6.58 0.64
N CYS A 58 -4.05 7.04 1.30
CA CYS A 58 -2.77 7.25 0.65
C CYS A 58 -2.20 5.95 0.08
N TYR A 59 -2.16 4.87 0.86
CA TYR A 59 -1.69 3.57 0.37
C TYR A 59 -2.59 2.96 -0.70
N GLU A 60 -3.92 3.07 -0.57
CA GLU A 60 -4.86 2.61 -1.60
C GLU A 60 -4.54 3.30 -2.95
N SER A 61 -4.28 4.61 -2.93
CA SER A 61 -3.83 5.36 -4.12
C SER A 61 -2.50 4.84 -4.67
N VAL A 62 -1.54 4.43 -3.83
CA VAL A 62 -0.29 3.80 -4.30
C VAL A 62 -0.59 2.46 -4.99
N ALA A 63 -1.44 1.62 -4.39
CA ALA A 63 -1.85 0.36 -5.01
C ALA A 63 -2.55 0.59 -6.36
N HIS A 64 -3.44 1.60 -6.46
CA HIS A 64 -4.10 1.96 -7.72
C HIS A 64 -3.09 2.34 -8.81
N LYS A 65 -2.05 3.11 -8.49
CA LYS A 65 -0.98 3.43 -9.46
C LYS A 65 -0.26 2.18 -9.97
N ILE A 66 -0.03 1.18 -9.11
CA ILE A 66 0.60 -0.10 -9.50
C ILE A 66 -0.34 -0.88 -10.41
N ILE A 67 -1.61 -1.02 -10.00
CA ILE A 67 -2.66 -1.72 -10.74
C ILE A 67 -2.84 -1.11 -12.13
N ASP A 68 -3.00 0.21 -12.23
CA ASP A 68 -3.22 0.88 -13.51
C ASP A 68 -2.02 0.74 -14.46
N LYS A 69 -0.80 0.70 -13.92
CA LYS A 69 0.42 0.58 -14.71
C LYS A 69 0.67 -0.84 -15.23
N TYR A 70 0.43 -1.87 -14.42
CA TYR A 70 0.84 -3.24 -14.73
C TYR A 70 -0.31 -4.22 -14.97
N TYR A 71 -1.52 -3.89 -14.53
CA TYR A 71 -2.68 -4.77 -14.55
C TYR A 71 -3.86 -4.15 -15.31
N SER A 72 -3.59 -3.34 -16.33
CA SER A 72 -4.58 -2.52 -17.04
C SER A 72 -5.82 -3.28 -17.55
N LYS A 73 -5.69 -4.56 -17.93
CA LYS A 73 -6.81 -5.40 -18.37
C LYS A 73 -7.82 -5.74 -17.26
N GLN A 74 -7.38 -5.75 -16.01
CA GLN A 74 -8.17 -6.13 -14.84
C GLN A 74 -8.26 -4.98 -13.83
N SER A 75 -7.83 -3.76 -14.20
CA SER A 75 -7.56 -2.69 -13.23
C SER A 75 -8.80 -2.29 -12.45
N GLU A 76 -9.94 -2.12 -13.14
CA GLU A 76 -11.21 -1.77 -12.51
C GLU A 76 -11.63 -2.81 -11.47
N THR A 77 -11.63 -4.09 -11.84
CA THR A 77 -11.95 -5.19 -10.92
C THR A 77 -11.00 -5.25 -9.73
N MET A 78 -9.69 -5.12 -9.95
CA MET A 78 -8.71 -5.17 -8.86
C MET A 78 -8.83 -3.97 -7.91
N LYS A 79 -9.12 -2.77 -8.42
CA LYS A 79 -9.34 -1.58 -7.59
C LYS A 79 -10.62 -1.71 -6.76
N ASN A 80 -11.71 -2.19 -7.37
CA ASN A 80 -12.96 -2.42 -6.64
C ASN A 80 -12.78 -3.48 -5.55
N ASN A 81 -12.13 -4.61 -5.86
CA ASN A 81 -11.86 -5.66 -4.88
C ASN A 81 -10.97 -5.16 -3.73
N LEU A 82 -9.96 -4.33 -4.02
CA LEU A 82 -9.13 -3.71 -2.98
C LEU A 82 -9.98 -2.81 -2.09
N HIS A 83 -10.79 -1.94 -2.68
CA HIS A 83 -11.66 -1.03 -1.95
C HIS A 83 -12.67 -1.77 -1.04
N GLU A 84 -13.32 -2.80 -1.57
CA GLU A 84 -14.22 -3.68 -0.82
C GLU A 84 -13.50 -4.39 0.33
N SER A 85 -12.28 -4.87 0.09
CA SER A 85 -11.47 -5.51 1.12
C SER A 85 -11.10 -4.52 2.24
N ILE A 86 -10.64 -3.31 1.89
CA ILE A 86 -10.35 -2.24 2.86
C ILE A 86 -11.59 -1.94 3.71
N THR A 87 -12.75 -1.82 3.07
CA THR A 87 -14.03 -1.57 3.76
C THR A 87 -14.36 -2.69 4.72
N ALA A 88 -14.28 -3.95 4.28
CA ALA A 88 -14.52 -5.11 5.13
C ALA A 88 -13.53 -5.21 6.30
N TYR A 89 -12.25 -4.88 6.08
CA TYR A 89 -11.26 -4.82 7.15
C TYR A 89 -11.56 -3.70 8.15
N LYS A 90 -11.98 -2.52 7.70
CA LYS A 90 -12.39 -1.42 8.59
C LYS A 90 -13.61 -1.80 9.42
N GLU A 91 -14.62 -2.43 8.81
CA GLU A 91 -15.82 -2.92 9.50
C GLU A 91 -15.46 -3.99 10.54
N THR A 92 -14.68 -5.00 10.14
CA THR A 92 -14.23 -6.07 11.04
C THR A 92 -13.40 -5.52 12.18
N ALA A 93 -12.49 -4.58 11.88
CA ALA A 93 -11.68 -3.96 12.90
C ALA A 93 -12.56 -3.11 13.84
N ASN A 94 -13.49 -2.33 13.32
CA ASN A 94 -14.47 -1.64 14.14
C ASN A 94 -15.24 -2.66 15.01
N ASP A 95 -15.73 -3.78 14.50
CA ASP A 95 -16.44 -4.77 15.31
C ASP A 95 -15.55 -5.46 16.38
N MET A 96 -14.29 -5.78 16.04
CA MET A 96 -13.32 -6.38 16.97
C MET A 96 -12.86 -5.41 18.06
N TYR A 97 -12.77 -4.13 17.71
CA TYR A 97 -12.21 -3.06 18.53
C TYR A 97 -13.26 -2.03 18.97
N ASN A 98 -14.55 -2.31 18.77
CA ASN A 98 -15.66 -1.52 19.30
C ASN A 98 -16.51 -2.44 20.19
N PRO A 99 -15.98 -2.85 21.36
CA PRO A 99 -16.81 -3.48 22.37
C PRO A 99 -17.69 -2.38 22.96
N ASP A 100 -19.00 -2.54 23.04
CA ASP A 100 -19.89 -1.63 23.78
C ASP A 100 -19.60 -1.51 25.32
N ARG A 101 -18.36 -1.63 25.84
CA ARG A 101 -18.11 -2.06 27.24
C ARG A 101 -16.98 -1.43 28.05
N CYS A 102 -16.15 -0.57 27.48
CA CYS A 102 -15.21 0.20 28.30
C CYS A 102 -15.67 1.66 28.23
N TYR A 103 -16.20 2.17 29.35
CA TYR A 103 -16.45 3.57 29.75
C TYR A 103 -16.16 4.65 28.69
N ASN A 104 -17.02 5.69 28.58
CA ASN A 104 -16.99 6.86 27.67
C ASN A 104 -15.63 7.41 27.17
N GLU A 105 -14.52 7.10 27.83
CA GLU A 105 -13.15 7.51 27.54
C GLU A 105 -12.35 6.49 26.68
N CYS A 106 -12.81 5.25 26.48
CA CYS A 106 -12.03 4.20 25.80
C CYS A 106 -12.26 4.03 24.29
N GLY A 107 -13.44 4.39 23.74
CA GLY A 107 -13.79 4.07 22.33
C GLY A 107 -12.81 4.61 21.28
N ASN A 108 -12.12 5.68 21.65
CA ASN A 108 -11.14 6.41 20.87
C ASN A 108 -9.78 5.68 20.72
N LEU A 109 -9.32 4.99 21.77
CA LEU A 109 -8.08 4.21 21.72
C LEU A 109 -8.29 2.90 20.96
N THR A 110 -9.46 2.27 21.15
CA THR A 110 -9.78 1.00 20.53
C THR A 110 -9.99 1.17 19.02
N ALA A 111 -10.66 2.23 18.59
CA ALA A 111 -10.74 2.62 17.17
C ALA A 111 -9.35 2.79 16.52
N LEU A 112 -8.38 3.41 17.19
CA LEU A 112 -7.00 3.54 16.69
C LEU A 112 -6.31 2.17 16.51
N MET A 113 -6.51 1.24 17.45
CA MET A 113 -5.95 -0.12 17.35
C MET A 113 -6.52 -0.90 16.15
N ALA A 114 -7.75 -0.61 15.76
CA ALA A 114 -8.45 -1.21 14.63
C ALA A 114 -7.80 -0.91 13.28
N TYR A 115 -7.10 0.22 13.14
CA TYR A 115 -6.50 0.56 11.85
C TYR A 115 -5.19 -0.18 11.54
N ASN A 116 -4.48 -0.72 12.54
CA ASN A 116 -3.23 -1.45 12.31
C ASN A 116 -3.41 -2.63 11.33
N PRO A 117 -4.40 -3.53 11.53
CA PRO A 117 -4.71 -4.58 10.56
C PRO A 117 -5.03 -4.07 9.14
N VAL A 118 -5.74 -2.94 9.02
CA VAL A 118 -6.09 -2.33 7.72
C VAL A 118 -4.83 -1.83 7.01
N LEU A 119 -3.96 -1.12 7.72
CA LEU A 119 -2.70 -0.61 7.18
C LEU A 119 -1.77 -1.75 6.76
N ASP A 120 -1.65 -2.79 7.60
CA ASP A 120 -0.83 -3.97 7.30
C ASP A 120 -1.35 -4.71 6.06
N PHE A 121 -2.67 -4.87 5.95
CA PHE A 121 -3.30 -5.46 4.76
C PHE A 121 -2.90 -4.71 3.49
N ILE A 122 -3.06 -3.38 3.44
CA ILE A 122 -2.79 -2.62 2.22
C ILE A 122 -1.30 -2.60 1.90
N LYS A 123 -0.42 -2.49 2.90
CA LYS A 123 1.03 -2.59 2.70
C LYS A 123 1.44 -3.95 2.11
N ASN A 124 0.92 -5.04 2.68
CA ASN A 124 1.17 -6.39 2.19
C ASN A 124 0.63 -6.58 0.77
N TYR A 125 -0.52 -5.97 0.45
CA TYR A 125 -1.08 -5.99 -0.89
C TYR A 125 -0.19 -5.26 -1.91
N ILE A 126 0.33 -4.08 -1.55
CA ILE A 126 1.30 -3.34 -2.38
C ILE A 126 2.59 -4.15 -2.60
N GLU A 127 3.10 -4.79 -1.54
CA GLU A 127 4.26 -5.67 -1.64
C GLU A 127 3.98 -6.86 -2.56
N HIS A 128 2.81 -7.49 -2.42
CA HIS A 128 2.40 -8.61 -3.26
C HIS A 128 2.31 -8.21 -4.74
N LEU A 129 1.67 -7.07 -5.05
CA LEU A 129 1.63 -6.53 -6.41
C LEU A 129 3.05 -6.30 -6.94
N THR A 130 3.91 -5.66 -6.15
CA THR A 130 5.28 -5.34 -6.56
C THR A 130 6.09 -6.61 -6.84
N ASN A 131 6.03 -7.60 -5.95
CA ASN A 131 6.71 -8.89 -6.11
C ASN A 131 6.20 -9.67 -7.32
N ALA A 132 4.88 -9.68 -7.54
CA ALA A 132 4.27 -10.34 -8.69
C ALA A 132 4.71 -9.69 -10.02
N VAL A 133 4.85 -8.36 -10.07
CA VAL A 133 5.38 -7.71 -11.28
C VAL A 133 6.86 -8.06 -11.45
N THR A 134 7.70 -7.96 -10.42
CA THR A 134 9.14 -8.29 -10.50
C THR A 134 9.39 -9.74 -10.94
N ALA A 135 8.57 -10.69 -10.50
CA ALA A 135 8.72 -12.11 -10.88
C ALA A 135 8.42 -12.41 -12.35
N ASN A 136 7.76 -11.49 -13.07
CA ASN A 136 7.38 -11.65 -14.47
C ASN A 136 8.31 -10.90 -15.45
N PHE A 137 9.40 -10.30 -14.96
CA PHE A 137 10.44 -9.60 -15.73
C PHE A 137 11.83 -10.16 -15.43
#